data_AF-A0A3D3PN23-F1
#
_entry.id   AF-A0A3D3PN23-F1
#
_cell.length_a   1.000
_cell.length_b   1.000
_cell.length_c   1.000
_cell.angle_alpha   90.00
_cell.angle_beta   90.00
_cell.angle_gamma   90.00
#
_symmetry.space_group_name_H-M   'P 1'
#
loop_
_entity.id
_entity.type
_entity.pdbx_description
1 polymer ?
#
loop_
_entity_poly.entity_id
_entity_poly.type
_entity_poly.pdbx_seq_one_letter_code
_entity_poly.pdbx_strand_id
1 'polypeptide(L)' 'HFKQFNDLHGHLAGDDALRVAAKVLTDALRPRDFAVRYGGEELMVILPNTHRKGGAIVAHR' A
#
# COMPACT_ATOMS: atom_id res chain seq x y z
N HIS A 1 14.36 4.33 1.11
CA HIS A 1 14.79 3.79 -0.20
C HIS A 1 13.96 4.28 -1.38
N PHE A 2 12.69 4.67 -1.20
CA PHE A 2 11.85 5.15 -2.30
C PHE A 2 12.31 6.50 -2.90
N LYS A 3 12.88 7.39 -2.08
CA LYS A 3 13.61 8.57 -2.58
C LYS A 3 14.70 8.25 -3.62
N GLN A 4 15.53 7.23 -3.40
CA GLN A 4 16.58 6.84 -4.35
C GLN A 4 16.00 6.34 -5.67
N PHE A 5 14.86 5.65 -5.63
CA PHE A 5 14.14 5.25 -6.83
C PHE A 5 13.66 6.47 -7.61
N ASN A 6 13.08 7.47 -6.93
CA ASN A 6 12.68 8.73 -7.56
C ASN A 6 13.87 9.50 -8.13
N ASP A 7 15.00 9.52 -7.44
CA ASP A 7 16.22 10.21 -7.90
C ASP A 7 16.78 9.54 -9.18
N LEU A 8 16.63 8.21 -9.31
CA LEU A 8 17.13 7.44 -10.47
C LEU A 8 16.16 7.40 -11.66
N HIS A 9 14.86 7.34 -11.41
CA HIS A 9 13.83 7.11 -12.43
C HIS A 9 12.87 8.30 -12.63
N GLY A 10 12.99 9.34 -11.81
CA GLY A 10 12.11 10.51 -11.81
C GLY A 10 10.83 10.31 -11.01
N HIS A 11 10.24 11.41 -10.56
CA HIS A 11 9.04 11.40 -9.73
C HIS A 11 7.81 10.79 -10.42
N LEU A 12 7.69 10.91 -11.74
CA LEU A 12 6.58 10.29 -12.49
C LEU A 12 6.61 8.76 -12.39
N ALA A 13 7.80 8.16 -12.48
CA ALA A 13 7.96 6.72 -12.29
C ALA A 13 7.63 6.31 -10.85
N GLY A 14 7.96 7.16 -9.87
CA GLY A 14 7.55 6.98 -8.48
C GLY A 14 6.03 6.96 -8.30
N ASP A 15 5.34 7.91 -8.91
CA ASP A 15 3.87 7.96 -8.88
C ASP A 15 3.25 6.73 -9.54
N ASP A 16 3.81 6.26 -10.66
CA ASP A 16 3.38 5.01 -11.32
C ASP A 16 3.56 3.81 -10.38
N ALA A 17 4.72 3.70 -9.72
CA ALA A 17 5.00 2.65 -8.75
C ALA A 17 4.02 2.67 -7.58
N LEU A 18 3.69 3.85 -7.04
CA LEU A 18 2.70 3.99 -5.98
C LEU A 18 1.29 3.61 -6.44
N ARG A 19 0.89 3.96 -7.67
CA ARG A 19 -0.42 3.56 -8.22
C ARG A 19 -0.51 2.03 -8.40
N VAL A 20 0.56 1.39 -8.88
CA VAL A 20 0.61 -0.07 -8.99
C VAL A 20 0.54 -0.72 -7.61
N ALA A 21 1.32 -0.24 -6.64
CA ALA A 21 1.29 -0.76 -5.28
C ALA A 21 -0.10 -0.61 -4.65
N ALA A 22 -0.73 0.55 -4.79
CA ALA A 22 -2.09 0.78 -4.32
C ALA A 22 -3.10 -0.19 -4.96
N LYS A 23 -3.00 -0.40 -6.28
CA LYS A 23 -3.87 -1.36 -6.99
C LYS A 23 -3.71 -2.78 -6.46
N VAL A 24 -2.47 -3.25 -6.31
CA VAL A 24 -2.18 -4.60 -5.79
C VAL A 24 -2.74 -4.76 -4.37
N LEU A 25 -2.57 -3.76 -3.51
CA LEU A 25 -3.15 -3.78 -2.17
C LEU A 25 -4.67 -3.84 -2.24
N THR A 26 -5.33 -2.95 -2.98
CA THR A 26 -6.80 -2.94 -3.08
C THR A 26 -7.36 -4.25 -3.63
N ASP A 27 -6.71 -4.84 -4.64
CA ASP A 27 -7.15 -6.09 -5.26
C ASP A 27 -6.98 -7.30 -4.30
N ALA A 28 -6.07 -7.22 -3.30
CA ALA A 28 -5.85 -8.25 -2.29
C ALA A 28 -6.79 -8.13 -1.06
N LEU A 29 -7.49 -7.01 -0.92
CA LEU A 29 -8.33 -6.68 0.22
C LEU A 29 -9.79 -7.12 0.04
N ARG A 30 -10.49 -7.30 1.16
CA ARG A 30 -11.94 -7.58 1.13
C ARG A 30 -12.70 -6.28 0.87
N PRO A 31 -13.96 -6.33 0.39
CA PRO A 31 -14.77 -5.13 0.13
C PRO A 31 -14.98 -4.19 1.32
N ARG A 32 -14.77 -4.65 2.57
CA ARG A 32 -14.92 -3.86 3.80
C ARG A 32 -13.60 -3.35 4.37
N ASP A 33 -12.48 -3.76 3.77
CA ASP A 33 -11.14 -3.31 4.14
C ASP A 33 -10.76 -2.13 3.23
N PHE A 34 -9.89 -1.25 3.72
CA PHE A 34 -9.52 -0.03 3.00
C PHE A 34 -8.01 0.12 2.93
N ALA A 35 -7.47 0.36 1.74
CA ALA A 35 -6.12 0.87 1.57
C ALA A 35 -6.18 2.39 1.44
N VAL A 36 -5.34 3.09 2.18
CA VAL A 36 -5.27 4.56 2.19
C VAL A 36 -3.82 5.01 2.01
N ARG A 37 -3.64 6.14 1.33
CA ARG A 37 -2.33 6.82 1.28
C ARG A 37 -2.20 7.70 2.51
N TYR A 38 -1.29 7.34 3.41
CA TYR A 38 -1.06 8.04 4.67
C TYR A 38 -0.09 9.22 4.49
N GLY A 39 0.95 9.02 3.67
CA GLY A 39 1.98 10.01 3.39
C GLY A 39 2.40 10.01 1.92
N GLY A 40 3.45 10.76 1.59
CA GLY A 40 3.95 10.85 0.23
C GLY A 40 4.26 9.48 -0.38
N GLU A 41 4.96 8.63 0.35
CA GLU A 41 5.33 7.27 -0.08
C GLU A 41 4.78 6.17 0.85
N GLU A 42 3.86 6.53 1.76
CA GLU A 42 3.35 5.63 2.80
C GLU A 42 1.91 5.22 2.51
N LEU A 43 1.67 3.90 2.52
CA LEU A 43 0.36 3.28 2.37
C LEU A 43 -0.02 2.58 3.67
N MET A 44 -1.28 2.67 4.07
CA MET A 44 -1.83 2.03 5.26
C MET A 44 -3.07 1.23 4.89
N VAL A 45 -3.26 0.08 5.55
CA VAL A 45 -4.44 -0.76 5.41
C VAL A 45 -5.24 -0.73 6.70
N ILE A 46 -6.54 -0.47 6.59
CA ILE A 46 -7.51 -0.50 7.67
C ILE A 46 -8.36 -1.75 7.52
N LEU A 47 -8.40 -2.58 8.57
CA LEU A 47 -9.09 -3.87 8.60
C LEU A 47 -10.19 -3.88 9.68
N PRO A 48 -11.40 -3.38 9.39
CA PRO A 48 -12.49 -3.38 10.35
C PRO A 48 -12.82 -4.80 10.82
N ASN A 49 -13.21 -4.94 12.09
CA ASN A 49 -13.59 -6.22 12.69
C ASN A 49 -12.52 -7.33 12.56
N THR A 50 -11.25 -6.95 12.41
CA THR A 50 -10.14 -7.89 12.27
C THR A 50 -9.25 -7.84 13.51
N HIS A 51 -9.19 -8.97 14.20
CA HIS A 51 -8.27 -9.16 15.32
C HIS A 51 -6.80 -9.24 14.87
N ARG A 52 -5.86 -9.01 15.79
CA ARG A 52 -4.42 -8.90 15.51
C ARG A 52 -3.83 -10.05 14.68
N LYS A 53 -4.21 -11.31 14.95
CA LYS A 53 -3.73 -12.46 14.16
C LYS A 53 -4.20 -12.41 12.71
N GLY A 54 -5.46 -12.04 12.48
CA GLY A 54 -6.00 -11.82 11.13
C GLY A 54 -5.27 -10.70 10.39
N GLY A 55 -4.97 -9.59 11.08
CA GLY A 55 -4.19 -8.49 10.51
C GLY A 55 -2.77 -8.91 10.11
N ALA A 56 -2.10 -9.70 10.96
CA ALA A 56 -0.78 -10.24 10.64
C ALA A 56 -0.80 -11.14 9.38
N ILE A 57 -1.84 -11.96 9.21
CA ILE A 57 -2.00 -12.79 8.01
C ILE A 57 -2.13 -11.92 6.75
N VAL A 58 -2.94 -10.86 6.81
CA VAL A 58 -3.10 -9.94 5.66
C VAL A 58 -1.80 -9.23 5.33
N ALA A 59 -1.00 -8.85 6.33
CA ALA A 59 0.28 -8.18 6.11
C ALA A 59 1.38 -9.07 5.48
N HIS A 60 1.22 -10.40 5.49
CA HIS A 60 2.17 -11.35 4.92
C HIS A 60 1.69 -11.98 3.60
N ARG A 61 0.60 -11.47 3.01
CA ARG A 61 0.13 -11.86 1.67
C ARG A 61 0.83 -11.06 0.59
#